data_AF-A0A4R6L830-F1
#
_entry.id   AF-A0A4R6L830-F1
#
_cell.length_a   1.000
_cell.length_b   1.000
_cell.length_c   1.000
_cell.angle_alpha   90.00
_cell.angle_beta   90.00
_cell.angle_gamma   90.00
#
_symmetry.space_group_name_H-M   'P 1'
#
loop_
_entity.id
_entity.type
_entity.pdbx_description
1 polymer ?
#
loop_
_entity_poly.entity_id
_entity_poly.type
_entity_poly.pdbx_seq_one_letter_code
_entity_poly.pdbx_strand_id
1 'polypeptide(L)'
;MSFNSILTVGSIIIAIYSIMPKYKKLELKTKSRRIDFIIFTIFILVVHYLLYYNIFVNFNLNLGFGLSKYGVTPANSLYMLFIIMFLYLFLRIKYGEIPTYKIDVLKLTLEELQFKENYNELIYLLSSNMNVLRKILNFNISKKKNKLEDFLSDDFENSKTKNKKINKIKSSLFKIFNDNKIKKQESVEELLRILFTDENFIRNLIKIKPYFALDLVKLEKNYYTNNFLETFLNFCILDPKSILYKELDETSYISTLDYDQCEKKPNNDNEILYFLFNDISVAKEYEVYRPIGEGIISTLLEMRRTDNDKFNEPYENEDEELLEKNPIVKGRKFFVYMIYNSILQEIDWHMWLYYYYYFVKEICINYNPNKYVNLDDEFPTKYNYILYLLFSDVRDWIKSIEYLNEENNHAKIEIDRVEHQNDNIIISSIILLGRMLAELISNRKITKKFKEYMLSISFDLYYDLINKKENVARLLIKSIMHGGTELMSLKKKHLGFIIRYLMMSRDIIVRGNGQPVKIIAKEFLVNFSLDDLNTYVNAVRDNEKIILRSSYCQIEIEAE
;
A
#
# COMPACT_ATOMS: atom_id res chain seq x y z
N MET A 1 -37.56 -43.98 -15.61
CA MET A 1 -37.91 -42.64 -15.08
C MET A 1 -39.29 -42.29 -15.58
N SER A 2 -40.22 -41.92 -14.69
CA SER A 2 -41.56 -41.47 -15.10
C SER A 2 -41.51 -39.98 -15.48
N PHE A 3 -42.49 -39.52 -16.26
CA PHE A 3 -42.67 -38.10 -16.61
C PHE A 3 -42.58 -37.18 -15.37
N ASN A 4 -43.11 -37.65 -14.24
CA ASN A 4 -43.05 -36.96 -12.95
C ASN A 4 -41.61 -36.65 -12.52
N SER A 5 -40.65 -37.55 -12.72
CA SER A 5 -39.25 -37.32 -12.33
C SER A 5 -38.60 -36.18 -13.11
N ILE A 6 -38.92 -36.04 -14.41
CA ILE A 6 -38.42 -34.93 -15.25
C ILE A 6 -39.05 -33.61 -14.81
N LEU A 7 -40.34 -33.64 -14.47
CA LEU A 7 -41.07 -32.48 -13.97
C LEU A 7 -40.52 -32.02 -12.60
N THR A 8 -40.13 -32.96 -11.74
CA THR A 8 -39.41 -32.67 -10.48
C THR A 8 -38.06 -32.03 -10.73
N VAL A 9 -37.26 -32.55 -11.67
CA VAL A 9 -35.95 -31.95 -12.00
C VAL A 9 -36.12 -30.55 -12.59
N GLY A 10 -37.08 -30.36 -13.50
CA GLY A 10 -37.36 -29.05 -14.10
C GLY A 10 -37.83 -28.02 -13.07
N SER A 11 -38.71 -28.41 -12.15
CA SER A 11 -39.19 -27.53 -11.07
C SER A 11 -38.07 -27.16 -10.09
N ILE A 12 -37.17 -28.08 -9.75
CA ILE A 12 -35.97 -27.77 -8.94
C ILE A 12 -35.07 -26.77 -9.67
N ILE A 13 -34.82 -26.93 -10.97
CA ILE A 13 -33.98 -25.99 -11.75
C ILE A 13 -34.61 -24.59 -11.77
N ILE A 14 -35.93 -24.50 -11.97
CA ILE A 14 -36.66 -23.22 -11.95
C ILE A 14 -36.59 -22.59 -10.56
N ALA A 15 -36.74 -23.38 -9.49
CA ALA A 15 -36.64 -22.90 -8.11
C ALA A 15 -35.23 -22.37 -7.81
N ILE A 16 -34.18 -23.12 -8.17
CA ILE A 16 -32.78 -22.71 -8.04
C ILE A 16 -32.53 -21.41 -8.81
N TYR A 17 -32.98 -21.33 -10.07
CA TYR A 17 -32.84 -20.11 -10.88
C TYR A 17 -33.56 -18.93 -10.26
N SER A 18 -34.76 -19.12 -9.71
CA SER A 18 -35.55 -18.06 -9.05
C SER A 18 -34.83 -17.49 -7.83
N ILE A 19 -34.29 -18.37 -6.97
CA ILE A 19 -33.58 -18.03 -5.72
C ILE A 19 -32.19 -17.43 -6.00
N MET A 20 -31.61 -17.70 -7.17
CA MET A 20 -30.25 -17.28 -7.50
C MET A 20 -30.10 -15.74 -7.44
N PRO A 21 -29.01 -15.23 -6.83
CA PRO A 21 -28.72 -13.79 -6.81
C PRO A 21 -28.69 -13.17 -8.21
N LYS A 22 -29.10 -11.90 -8.31
CA LYS A 22 -29.14 -11.16 -9.59
C LYS A 22 -27.80 -11.20 -10.33
N TYR A 23 -26.67 -11.05 -9.63
CA TYR A 23 -25.35 -11.13 -10.25
C TYR A 23 -25.08 -12.49 -10.91
N LYS A 24 -25.47 -13.62 -10.30
CA LYS A 24 -25.29 -14.96 -10.90
C LYS A 24 -26.19 -15.13 -12.13
N LYS A 25 -27.38 -14.52 -12.14
CA LYS A 25 -28.27 -14.53 -13.32
C LYS A 25 -27.65 -13.76 -14.47
N LEU A 26 -27.06 -12.59 -14.18
CA LEU A 26 -26.29 -11.80 -15.15
C LEU A 26 -25.06 -12.57 -15.66
N GLU A 27 -24.34 -13.25 -14.76
CA GLU A 27 -23.18 -14.09 -15.09
C GLU A 27 -23.55 -15.28 -16.00
N LEU A 28 -24.66 -15.98 -15.74
CA LEU A 28 -25.15 -17.05 -16.62
C LEU A 28 -25.50 -16.51 -18.01
N LYS A 29 -26.16 -15.34 -18.07
CA LYS A 29 -26.54 -14.68 -19.34
C LYS A 29 -25.30 -14.29 -20.15
N THR A 30 -24.26 -13.79 -19.49
CA THR A 30 -23.01 -13.39 -20.15
C THR A 30 -22.14 -14.59 -20.54
N LYS A 31 -22.03 -15.64 -19.70
CA LYS A 31 -21.22 -16.85 -19.98
C LYS A 31 -21.82 -17.81 -21.02
N SER A 32 -23.14 -17.80 -21.22
CA SER A 32 -23.83 -18.71 -22.15
C SER A 32 -23.34 -18.54 -23.61
N ARG A 33 -22.90 -19.64 -24.22
CA ARG A 33 -22.48 -19.72 -25.63
C ARG A 33 -23.61 -20.30 -26.48
N ARG A 34 -23.60 -20.01 -27.79
CA ARG A 34 -24.52 -20.66 -28.74
C ARG A 34 -24.39 -22.20 -28.72
N ILE A 35 -23.20 -22.71 -28.43
CA ILE A 35 -22.94 -24.16 -28.27
C ILE A 35 -23.70 -24.72 -27.06
N ASP A 36 -23.82 -23.97 -25.96
CA ASP A 36 -24.57 -24.41 -24.78
C ASP A 36 -26.05 -24.64 -25.13
N PHE A 37 -26.62 -23.77 -25.98
CA PHE A 37 -27.99 -23.92 -26.48
C PHE A 37 -28.14 -25.15 -27.39
N ILE A 38 -27.16 -25.41 -28.26
CA ILE A 38 -27.16 -26.60 -29.13
C ILE A 38 -27.08 -27.88 -28.29
N ILE A 39 -26.17 -27.93 -27.31
CA ILE A 39 -26.02 -29.08 -26.39
C ILE A 39 -27.33 -29.31 -25.62
N PHE A 40 -27.96 -28.25 -25.11
CA PHE A 40 -29.24 -28.35 -24.41
C PHE A 40 -30.37 -28.83 -25.32
N THR A 41 -30.40 -28.37 -26.57
CA THR A 41 -31.39 -28.82 -27.57
C THR A 41 -31.20 -30.30 -27.91
N ILE A 42 -29.95 -30.73 -28.13
CA ILE A 42 -29.61 -32.14 -28.38
C ILE A 42 -30.02 -32.99 -27.18
N PHE A 43 -29.73 -32.54 -25.96
CA PHE A 43 -30.13 -33.24 -24.74
C PHE A 43 -31.64 -33.44 -24.66
N ILE A 44 -32.44 -32.40 -24.92
CA ILE A 44 -33.90 -32.49 -24.93
C ILE A 44 -34.37 -33.52 -25.97
N LEU A 45 -33.80 -33.50 -27.18
CA LEU A 45 -34.14 -34.45 -28.24
C LEU A 45 -33.81 -35.89 -27.83
N VAL A 46 -32.65 -36.13 -27.22
CA VAL A 46 -32.25 -37.46 -26.73
C VAL A 46 -33.15 -37.94 -25.59
N VAL A 47 -33.53 -37.05 -24.66
CA VAL A 47 -34.49 -37.38 -23.60
C VAL A 47 -35.84 -37.79 -24.19
N HIS A 48 -36.36 -37.04 -25.17
CA HIS A 48 -37.63 -37.38 -25.82
C HIS A 48 -37.55 -38.68 -26.61
N TYR A 49 -36.45 -38.93 -27.32
CA TYR A 49 -36.22 -40.20 -28.01
C TYR A 49 -36.25 -41.39 -27.03
N LEU A 50 -35.56 -41.27 -25.89
CA LEU A 50 -35.50 -42.34 -24.88
C LEU A 50 -36.83 -42.54 -24.14
N LEU A 51 -37.63 -41.50 -23.92
CA LEU A 51 -38.97 -41.60 -23.34
C LEU A 51 -39.94 -42.37 -24.23
N TYR A 52 -39.91 -42.10 -25.54
CA TYR A 52 -40.76 -42.73 -26.53
C TYR A 52 -40.06 -43.88 -27.27
N TYR A 53 -39.01 -44.45 -26.68
CA TYR A 53 -38.16 -45.45 -27.34
C TYR A 53 -38.96 -46.61 -27.93
N ASN A 54 -39.95 -47.13 -27.20
CA ASN A 54 -40.80 -48.23 -27.68
C ASN A 54 -41.63 -47.86 -28.93
N ILE A 55 -42.04 -46.59 -29.06
CA ILE A 55 -42.77 -46.10 -30.24
C ILE A 55 -41.82 -46.05 -31.43
N PHE A 56 -40.61 -45.50 -31.25
CA PHE A 56 -39.61 -45.42 -32.32
C PHE A 56 -39.12 -46.80 -32.80
N VAL A 57 -39.03 -47.77 -31.88
CA VAL A 57 -38.74 -49.17 -32.22
C VAL A 57 -39.84 -49.76 -33.11
N ASN A 58 -41.12 -49.49 -32.80
CA ASN A 58 -42.25 -49.96 -33.62
C ASN A 58 -42.27 -49.36 -35.05
N PHE A 59 -41.70 -48.17 -35.23
CA PHE A 59 -41.54 -47.53 -36.55
C PHE A 59 -40.20 -47.86 -37.24
N ASN A 60 -39.44 -48.86 -36.77
CA ASN A 60 -38.11 -49.23 -37.27
C ASN A 60 -37.04 -48.10 -37.22
N LEU A 61 -37.26 -47.06 -36.42
CA LEU A 61 -36.30 -45.96 -36.20
C LEU A 61 -35.37 -46.27 -35.01
N ASN A 62 -34.85 -47.49 -34.96
CA ASN A 62 -33.87 -47.90 -33.97
C ASN A 62 -32.49 -47.36 -34.37
N LEU A 63 -31.90 -46.53 -33.52
CA LEU A 63 -30.55 -45.99 -33.72
C LEU A 63 -29.42 -47.04 -33.59
N GLY A 64 -29.72 -48.32 -33.42
CA GLY A 64 -28.78 -49.42 -33.66
C GLY A 64 -27.62 -49.55 -32.66
N PHE A 65 -27.61 -48.79 -31.57
CA PHE A 65 -26.46 -48.70 -30.65
C PHE A 65 -26.17 -49.97 -29.82
N GLY A 66 -27.02 -51.01 -29.84
CA GLY A 66 -26.74 -52.31 -29.21
C GLY A 66 -26.56 -52.30 -27.68
N LEU A 67 -26.84 -51.18 -27.01
CA LEU A 67 -26.62 -50.97 -25.57
C LEU A 67 -27.49 -51.86 -24.66
N SER A 68 -28.57 -52.43 -25.20
CA SER A 68 -29.41 -53.40 -24.50
C SER A 68 -28.67 -54.69 -24.12
N LYS A 69 -27.61 -55.06 -24.84
CA LYS A 69 -26.75 -56.22 -24.52
C LYS A 69 -25.97 -56.07 -23.21
N TYR A 70 -25.80 -54.85 -22.72
CA TYR A 70 -25.04 -54.54 -21.49
C TYR A 70 -25.94 -54.18 -20.30
N GLY A 71 -27.24 -54.52 -20.35
CA GLY A 71 -28.18 -54.24 -19.25
C GLY A 71 -28.60 -52.77 -19.12
N VAL A 72 -28.25 -51.93 -20.10
CA VAL A 72 -28.61 -50.51 -20.09
C VAL A 72 -30.03 -50.34 -20.63
N THR A 73 -30.99 -50.19 -19.71
CA THR A 73 -32.38 -49.88 -20.04
C THR A 73 -32.53 -48.41 -20.43
N PRO A 74 -33.56 -48.02 -21.22
CA PRO A 74 -33.85 -46.62 -21.51
C PRO A 74 -33.98 -45.75 -20.25
N ALA A 75 -34.48 -46.33 -19.15
CA ALA A 75 -34.58 -45.65 -17.86
C ALA A 75 -33.21 -45.35 -17.23
N ASN A 76 -32.26 -46.29 -17.27
CA ASN A 76 -30.91 -46.10 -16.75
C ASN A 76 -30.09 -45.15 -17.65
N SER A 77 -30.30 -45.22 -18.97
CA SER A 77 -29.73 -44.25 -19.92
C SER A 77 -30.19 -42.82 -19.62
N LEU A 78 -31.47 -42.64 -19.30
CA LEU A 78 -32.01 -41.33 -18.95
C LEU A 78 -31.31 -40.76 -17.71
N TYR A 79 -31.17 -41.57 -16.65
CA TYR A 79 -30.50 -41.16 -15.42
C TYR A 79 -29.05 -40.76 -15.65
N MET A 80 -28.28 -41.57 -16.39
CA MET A 80 -26.90 -41.25 -16.76
C MET A 80 -26.78 -39.97 -17.58
N LEU A 81 -27.71 -39.76 -18.53
CA LEU A 81 -27.76 -38.54 -19.34
C LEU A 81 -27.97 -37.30 -18.47
N PHE A 82 -28.87 -37.37 -17.48
CA PHE A 82 -29.09 -36.29 -16.52
C PHE A 82 -27.84 -36.02 -15.67
N ILE A 83 -27.15 -37.04 -15.17
CA ILE A 83 -25.88 -36.86 -14.44
C ILE A 83 -24.85 -36.15 -15.31
N ILE A 84 -24.67 -36.58 -16.56
CA ILE A 84 -23.72 -35.97 -17.49
C ILE A 84 -24.09 -34.50 -17.74
N MET A 85 -25.38 -34.19 -17.92
CA MET A 85 -25.84 -32.81 -18.10
C MET A 85 -25.63 -31.96 -16.85
N PHE A 86 -25.92 -32.50 -15.65
CA PHE A 86 -25.65 -31.80 -14.39
C PHE A 86 -24.15 -31.53 -14.19
N LEU A 87 -23.31 -32.52 -14.48
CA LEU A 87 -21.86 -32.36 -14.43
C LEU A 87 -21.38 -31.32 -15.44
N TYR A 88 -21.92 -31.34 -16.67
CA TYR A 88 -21.63 -30.34 -17.69
C TYR A 88 -22.00 -28.93 -17.24
N LEU A 89 -23.22 -28.73 -16.73
CA LEU A 89 -23.67 -27.43 -16.23
C LEU A 89 -22.84 -26.96 -15.03
N PHE A 90 -22.52 -27.86 -14.09
CA PHE A 90 -21.67 -27.56 -12.94
C PHE A 90 -20.27 -27.10 -13.37
N LEU A 91 -19.62 -27.85 -14.28
CA LEU A 91 -18.33 -27.49 -14.84
C LEU A 91 -18.41 -26.17 -15.61
N ARG A 92 -19.51 -25.93 -16.34
CA ARG A 92 -19.72 -24.70 -17.10
C ARG A 92 -19.92 -23.48 -16.22
N ILE A 93 -20.63 -23.61 -15.09
CA ILE A 93 -20.78 -22.53 -14.11
C ILE A 93 -19.45 -22.23 -13.44
N LYS A 94 -18.72 -23.27 -13.00
CA LYS A 94 -17.48 -23.14 -12.24
C LYS A 94 -16.29 -22.65 -13.09
N TYR A 95 -16.15 -23.14 -14.32
CA TYR A 95 -14.98 -22.91 -15.17
C TYR A 95 -15.30 -22.19 -16.49
N GLY A 96 -16.57 -21.89 -16.77
CA GLY A 96 -16.95 -21.24 -18.01
C GLY A 96 -16.49 -19.79 -18.08
N GLU A 97 -15.72 -19.47 -19.11
CA GLU A 97 -15.31 -18.10 -19.42
C GLU A 97 -16.30 -17.43 -20.39
N ILE A 98 -16.54 -16.12 -20.17
CA ILE A 98 -17.29 -15.28 -21.11
C ILE A 98 -16.59 -15.32 -22.47
N PRO A 99 -17.35 -15.54 -23.56
CA PRO A 99 -16.79 -15.45 -24.89
C PRO A 99 -16.30 -14.02 -25.18
N THR A 100 -15.13 -13.89 -25.80
CA THR A 100 -14.54 -12.58 -26.13
C THR A 100 -15.39 -11.72 -27.08
N TYR A 101 -16.48 -12.23 -27.67
CA TYR A 101 -17.43 -11.44 -28.46
C TYR A 101 -18.57 -10.81 -27.64
N LYS A 102 -18.70 -11.17 -26.35
CA LYS A 102 -19.70 -10.59 -25.42
C LYS A 102 -19.09 -9.54 -24.48
N ILE A 103 -17.85 -9.11 -24.72
CA ILE A 103 -17.19 -8.10 -23.88
C ILE A 103 -17.99 -6.80 -23.86
N ASP A 104 -18.51 -6.37 -25.01
CA ASP A 104 -19.32 -5.14 -25.10
C ASP A 104 -20.59 -5.25 -24.26
N VAL A 105 -21.20 -6.45 -24.21
CA VAL A 105 -22.36 -6.73 -23.35
C VAL A 105 -21.96 -6.70 -21.88
N LEU A 106 -20.79 -7.24 -21.52
CA LEU A 106 -20.26 -7.18 -20.16
C LEU A 106 -19.99 -5.73 -19.75
N LYS A 107 -19.35 -4.93 -20.61
CA LYS A 107 -19.10 -3.50 -20.41
C LYS A 107 -20.40 -2.75 -20.14
N LEU A 108 -21.38 -2.85 -21.05
CA LEU A 108 -22.69 -2.21 -20.88
C LEU A 108 -23.38 -2.65 -19.59
N THR A 109 -23.26 -3.93 -19.21
CA THR A 109 -23.84 -4.42 -17.94
C THR A 109 -23.15 -3.81 -16.73
N LEU A 110 -21.82 -3.68 -16.75
CA LEU A 110 -21.06 -3.07 -15.66
C LEU A 110 -21.35 -1.57 -15.55
N GLU A 111 -21.42 -0.86 -16.67
CA GLU A 111 -21.81 0.56 -16.73
C GLU A 111 -23.24 0.78 -16.23
N GLU A 112 -24.19 -0.06 -16.63
CA GLU A 112 -25.55 0.00 -16.10
C GLU A 112 -25.61 -0.25 -14.59
N LEU A 113 -24.82 -1.20 -14.08
CA LEU A 113 -24.74 -1.47 -12.63
C LEU A 113 -24.09 -0.32 -11.88
N GLN A 114 -23.09 0.33 -12.50
CA GLN A 114 -22.43 1.50 -11.95
C GLN A 114 -23.41 2.68 -11.87
N PHE A 115 -24.13 2.96 -12.95
CA PHE A 115 -25.15 4.01 -13.01
C PHE A 115 -26.29 3.77 -12.00
N LYS A 116 -26.65 2.51 -11.76
CA LYS A 116 -27.64 2.11 -10.75
C LYS A 116 -27.08 2.03 -9.32
N GLU A 117 -25.81 2.38 -9.12
CA GLU A 117 -25.09 2.30 -7.84
C GLU A 117 -25.11 0.91 -7.19
N ASN A 118 -25.28 -0.15 -7.99
CA ASN A 118 -25.34 -1.53 -7.50
C ASN A 118 -23.93 -2.14 -7.46
N TYR A 119 -23.08 -1.56 -6.62
CA TYR A 119 -21.65 -1.89 -6.54
C TYR A 119 -21.39 -3.33 -6.08
N ASN A 120 -22.27 -3.90 -5.25
CA ASN A 120 -22.20 -5.32 -4.86
C ASN A 120 -22.13 -6.22 -6.10
N GLU A 121 -23.16 -6.12 -6.95
CA GLU A 121 -23.28 -6.98 -8.12
C GLU A 121 -22.20 -6.67 -9.17
N LEU A 122 -21.82 -5.40 -9.29
CA LEU A 122 -20.73 -4.94 -10.14
C LEU A 122 -19.39 -5.60 -9.74
N ILE A 123 -19.01 -5.53 -8.46
CA ILE A 123 -17.75 -6.08 -7.96
C ILE A 123 -17.73 -7.62 -8.09
N TYR A 124 -18.84 -8.30 -7.82
CA TYR A 124 -18.93 -9.75 -8.05
C TYR A 124 -18.81 -10.11 -9.53
N LEU A 125 -19.47 -9.37 -10.41
CA LEU A 125 -19.41 -9.62 -11.85
C LEU A 125 -18.01 -9.31 -12.41
N LEU A 126 -17.37 -8.23 -11.97
CA LEU A 126 -16.01 -7.87 -12.35
C LEU A 126 -15.02 -8.94 -11.89
N SER A 127 -15.03 -9.29 -10.60
CA SER A 127 -14.13 -10.29 -10.02
C SER A 127 -14.26 -11.67 -10.68
N SER A 128 -15.48 -12.10 -11.00
CA SER A 128 -15.69 -13.38 -11.70
C SER A 128 -15.12 -13.41 -13.12
N ASN A 129 -14.90 -12.26 -13.75
CA ASN A 129 -14.51 -12.17 -15.16
C ASN A 129 -13.08 -11.65 -15.38
N MET A 130 -12.30 -11.52 -14.29
CA MET A 130 -10.94 -10.99 -14.31
C MET A 130 -9.99 -11.71 -15.25
N ASN A 131 -10.06 -13.04 -15.30
CA ASN A 131 -9.20 -13.83 -16.19
C ASN A 131 -9.46 -13.50 -17.66
N VAL A 132 -10.72 -13.20 -18.02
CA VAL A 132 -11.08 -12.81 -19.38
C VAL A 132 -10.52 -11.42 -19.68
N LEU A 133 -10.71 -10.46 -18.76
CA LEU A 133 -10.14 -9.10 -18.89
C LEU A 133 -8.62 -9.14 -19.05
N ARG A 134 -7.92 -9.89 -18.19
CA ARG A 134 -6.46 -10.08 -18.26
C ARG A 134 -6.02 -10.67 -19.60
N LYS A 135 -6.74 -11.65 -20.16
CA LYS A 135 -6.42 -12.25 -21.48
C LYS A 135 -6.57 -11.27 -22.64
N ILE A 136 -7.58 -10.39 -22.57
CA ILE A 136 -7.82 -9.36 -23.60
C ILE A 136 -6.71 -8.32 -23.54
N LEU A 137 -6.40 -7.87 -22.33
CA LEU A 137 -5.40 -6.87 -22.04
C LEU A 137 -3.97 -7.36 -22.38
N ASN A 138 -3.56 -8.56 -21.94
CA ASN A 138 -2.23 -9.12 -22.23
C ASN A 138 -1.96 -9.45 -23.71
N PHE A 139 -2.87 -9.08 -24.62
CA PHE A 139 -2.66 -9.24 -26.05
C PHE A 139 -1.58 -8.27 -26.54
N ASN A 140 -0.33 -8.76 -26.61
CA ASN A 140 0.83 -7.93 -26.92
C ASN A 140 0.84 -7.50 -28.41
N ILE A 141 0.31 -6.30 -28.69
CA ILE A 141 0.16 -5.74 -30.05
C ILE A 141 1.53 -5.46 -30.69
N SER A 142 2.51 -4.94 -29.93
CA SER A 142 3.81 -4.49 -30.45
C SER A 142 4.64 -5.63 -31.04
N LYS A 143 4.78 -6.75 -30.31
CA LYS A 143 5.51 -7.95 -30.78
C LYS A 143 4.90 -8.59 -32.04
N LYS A 144 3.59 -8.44 -32.25
CA LYS A 144 2.90 -9.01 -33.42
C LYS A 144 2.77 -8.05 -34.59
N LYS A 145 2.79 -6.73 -34.34
CA LYS A 145 2.85 -5.71 -35.40
C LYS A 145 4.18 -5.79 -36.14
N ASN A 146 5.31 -5.87 -35.41
CA ASN A 146 6.64 -6.04 -36.01
C ASN A 146 6.73 -7.35 -36.80
N LYS A 147 6.22 -8.45 -36.21
CA LYS A 147 6.19 -9.75 -36.91
C LYS A 147 5.29 -9.77 -38.15
N LEU A 148 4.30 -8.87 -38.24
CA LEU A 148 3.45 -8.71 -39.42
C LEU A 148 4.12 -7.84 -40.48
N GLU A 149 4.81 -6.79 -40.05
CA GLU A 149 5.65 -5.98 -40.95
C GLU A 149 6.76 -6.84 -41.56
N ASP A 150 7.44 -7.67 -40.75
CA ASP A 150 8.45 -8.65 -41.20
C ASP A 150 7.87 -9.68 -42.18
N PHE A 151 6.70 -10.26 -41.85
CA PHE A 151 6.04 -11.27 -42.71
C PHE A 151 5.52 -10.67 -44.02
N LEU A 152 5.06 -9.41 -44.00
CA LEU A 152 4.65 -8.70 -45.19
C LEU A 152 5.87 -8.35 -46.05
N SER A 153 6.99 -7.90 -45.46
CA SER A 153 8.22 -7.62 -46.21
C SER A 153 8.84 -8.87 -46.84
N ASP A 154 8.89 -10.02 -46.13
CA ASP A 154 9.45 -11.27 -46.66
C ASP A 154 8.60 -11.89 -47.79
N ASP A 155 7.27 -11.78 -47.72
CA ASP A 155 6.37 -12.33 -48.75
C ASP A 155 6.32 -11.48 -50.04
N PHE A 156 6.68 -10.19 -49.96
CA PHE A 156 6.79 -9.33 -51.15
C PHE A 156 8.00 -9.69 -52.02
N GLU A 157 9.09 -10.20 -51.44
CA GLU A 157 10.25 -10.66 -52.20
C GLU A 157 10.08 -12.08 -52.76
N ASN A 158 9.36 -12.98 -52.07
CA ASN A 158 9.30 -14.40 -52.42
C ASN A 158 8.08 -14.89 -53.23
N SER A 159 7.12 -14.03 -53.62
CA SER A 159 5.86 -14.48 -54.25
C SER A 159 5.76 -14.26 -55.77
N LYS A 160 6.71 -14.80 -56.55
CA LYS A 160 6.42 -15.27 -57.92
C LYS A 160 5.87 -16.69 -57.79
N THR A 161 4.67 -16.95 -58.31
CA THR A 161 4.04 -18.29 -58.44
C THR A 161 3.56 -19.03 -57.18
N LYS A 162 2.46 -18.56 -56.56
CA LYS A 162 1.17 -19.30 -56.40
C LYS A 162 0.24 -18.55 -55.42
N ASN A 163 -0.92 -18.14 -55.94
CA ASN A 163 -2.12 -17.67 -55.23
C ASN A 163 -2.11 -16.28 -54.52
N LYS A 164 -1.89 -15.20 -55.30
CA LYS A 164 -2.14 -13.80 -54.91
C LYS A 164 -3.54 -13.54 -54.28
N LYS A 165 -4.59 -14.26 -54.70
CA LYS A 165 -5.94 -14.10 -54.14
C LYS A 165 -6.07 -14.65 -52.71
N ILE A 166 -5.44 -15.79 -52.41
CA ILE A 166 -5.49 -16.41 -51.08
C ILE A 166 -4.70 -15.56 -50.07
N ASN A 167 -3.54 -15.03 -50.48
CA ASN A 167 -2.73 -14.18 -49.60
C ASN A 167 -3.39 -12.83 -49.32
N LYS A 168 -4.12 -12.25 -50.28
CA LYS A 168 -4.90 -11.01 -50.08
C LYS A 168 -6.09 -11.22 -49.14
N ILE A 169 -6.79 -12.36 -49.25
CA ILE A 169 -7.89 -12.71 -48.32
C ILE A 169 -7.33 -12.98 -46.92
N LYS A 170 -6.21 -13.71 -46.81
CA LYS A 170 -5.54 -13.94 -45.53
C LYS A 170 -5.11 -12.63 -44.86
N SER A 171 -4.49 -11.70 -45.59
CA SER A 171 -4.06 -10.42 -45.02
C SER A 171 -5.22 -9.51 -44.64
N SER A 172 -6.30 -9.46 -45.43
CA SER A 172 -7.52 -8.72 -45.07
C SER A 172 -8.22 -9.31 -43.85
N LEU A 173 -8.34 -10.64 -43.75
CA LEU A 173 -8.91 -11.31 -42.57
C LEU A 173 -8.03 -11.11 -41.33
N PHE A 174 -6.70 -11.14 -41.48
CA PHE A 174 -5.77 -10.89 -40.38
C PHE A 174 -5.87 -9.44 -39.87
N LYS A 175 -6.00 -8.47 -40.78
CA LYS A 175 -6.20 -7.06 -40.44
C LYS A 175 -7.52 -6.84 -39.68
N ILE A 176 -8.63 -7.36 -40.20
CA ILE A 176 -9.96 -7.28 -39.54
C ILE A 176 -9.94 -7.96 -38.17
N PHE A 177 -9.25 -9.10 -38.04
CA PHE A 177 -9.15 -9.83 -36.78
C PHE A 177 -8.33 -9.07 -35.73
N ASN A 178 -7.23 -8.43 -36.14
CA ASN A 178 -6.44 -7.59 -35.25
C ASN A 178 -7.18 -6.30 -34.89
N ASP A 179 -7.81 -5.62 -35.84
CA ASP A 179 -8.59 -4.39 -35.58
C ASP A 179 -9.73 -4.66 -34.58
N ASN A 180 -10.42 -5.81 -34.70
CA ASN A 180 -11.46 -6.21 -33.74
C ASN A 180 -10.90 -6.53 -32.35
N LYS A 181 -9.65 -6.98 -32.23
CA LYS A 181 -9.01 -7.21 -30.93
C LYS A 181 -8.56 -5.91 -30.29
N ILE A 182 -8.01 -4.99 -31.08
CA ILE A 182 -7.60 -3.66 -30.65
C ILE A 182 -8.83 -2.92 -30.09
N LYS A 183 -9.94 -2.87 -30.83
CA LYS A 183 -11.19 -2.24 -30.36
C LYS A 183 -11.71 -2.82 -29.04
N LYS A 184 -11.58 -4.14 -28.85
CA LYS A 184 -11.99 -4.80 -27.60
C LYS A 184 -11.07 -4.46 -26.44
N GLN A 185 -9.78 -4.32 -26.70
CA GLN A 185 -8.81 -3.89 -25.71
C GLN A 185 -9.10 -2.45 -25.30
N GLU A 186 -9.23 -1.52 -26.25
CA GLU A 186 -9.61 -0.12 -26.01
C GLU A 186 -10.93 -0.02 -25.20
N SER A 187 -11.90 -0.87 -25.53
CA SER A 187 -13.19 -0.89 -24.81
C SER A 187 -13.05 -1.32 -23.35
N VAL A 188 -12.18 -2.29 -23.06
CA VAL A 188 -11.89 -2.74 -21.69
C VAL A 188 -11.07 -1.72 -20.93
N GLU A 189 -10.10 -1.09 -21.58
CA GLU A 189 -9.29 -0.01 -20.99
C GLU A 189 -10.17 1.17 -20.59
N GLU A 190 -11.10 1.58 -21.45
CA GLU A 190 -12.06 2.64 -21.14
C GLU A 190 -12.96 2.28 -19.95
N LEU A 191 -13.46 1.04 -19.91
CA LEU A 191 -14.25 0.54 -18.79
C LEU A 191 -13.45 0.59 -17.48
N LEU A 192 -12.21 0.09 -17.47
CA LEU A 192 -11.36 0.11 -16.28
C LEU A 192 -11.04 1.54 -15.86
N ARG A 193 -10.79 2.45 -16.81
CA ARG A 193 -10.60 3.87 -16.51
C ARG A 193 -11.81 4.47 -15.79
N ILE A 194 -13.02 4.24 -16.31
CA ILE A 194 -14.26 4.75 -15.69
C ILE A 194 -14.44 4.16 -14.28
N LEU A 195 -14.20 2.87 -14.08
CA LEU A 195 -14.33 2.22 -12.78
C LEU A 195 -13.27 2.71 -11.78
N PHE A 196 -12.02 2.87 -12.22
CA PHE A 196 -10.91 3.28 -11.36
C PHE A 196 -10.93 4.76 -10.99
N THR A 197 -11.61 5.60 -11.78
CA THR A 197 -11.87 7.00 -11.42
C THR A 197 -13.10 7.16 -10.51
N ASP A 198 -13.97 6.16 -10.40
CA ASP A 198 -15.17 6.25 -9.56
C ASP A 198 -14.86 5.95 -8.09
N GLU A 199 -14.82 7.00 -7.26
CA GLU A 199 -14.59 6.87 -5.81
C GLU A 199 -15.60 5.95 -5.12
N ASN A 200 -16.87 5.96 -5.54
CA ASN A 200 -17.89 5.14 -4.91
C ASN A 200 -17.65 3.65 -5.18
N PHE A 201 -17.16 3.31 -6.38
CA PHE A 201 -16.71 1.96 -6.68
C PHE A 201 -15.58 1.53 -5.74
N ILE A 202 -14.55 2.36 -5.56
CA ILE A 202 -13.40 2.05 -4.69
C ILE A 202 -13.82 1.90 -3.23
N ARG A 203 -14.65 2.82 -2.71
CA ARG A 203 -15.17 2.74 -1.32
C ARG A 203 -15.98 1.46 -1.07
N ASN A 204 -16.78 1.04 -2.05
CA ASN A 204 -17.53 -0.22 -1.96
C ASN A 204 -16.62 -1.45 -2.10
N LEU A 205 -15.59 -1.38 -2.96
CA LEU A 205 -14.62 -2.45 -3.14
C LEU A 205 -13.91 -2.80 -1.83
N ILE A 206 -13.47 -1.79 -1.07
CA ILE A 206 -12.82 -1.95 0.24
C ILE A 206 -13.71 -2.75 1.21
N LYS A 207 -15.03 -2.53 1.17
CA LYS A 207 -15.98 -3.18 2.09
C LYS A 207 -16.38 -4.59 1.66
N ILE A 208 -16.49 -4.82 0.35
CA ILE A 208 -17.08 -6.06 -0.19
C ILE A 208 -16.01 -7.12 -0.48
N LYS A 209 -14.92 -6.73 -1.13
CA LYS A 209 -13.81 -7.61 -1.51
C LYS A 209 -12.50 -6.82 -1.55
N PRO A 210 -11.89 -6.48 -0.40
CA PRO A 210 -10.70 -5.63 -0.38
C PRO A 210 -9.50 -6.26 -1.11
N TYR A 211 -9.24 -7.55 -0.94
CA TYR A 211 -8.11 -8.23 -1.61
C TYR A 211 -8.26 -8.32 -3.13
N PHE A 212 -9.48 -8.21 -3.63
CA PHE A 212 -9.71 -8.13 -5.07
C PHE A 212 -9.10 -6.86 -5.68
N ALA A 213 -8.89 -5.80 -4.90
CA ALA A 213 -8.17 -4.60 -5.35
C ALA A 213 -6.75 -4.94 -5.84
N LEU A 214 -6.04 -5.88 -5.21
CA LEU A 214 -4.68 -6.26 -5.59
C LEU A 214 -4.61 -6.86 -7.01
N ASP A 215 -5.65 -7.60 -7.41
CA ASP A 215 -5.77 -8.10 -8.78
C ASP A 215 -6.05 -6.98 -9.79
N LEU A 216 -6.76 -5.93 -9.37
CA LEU A 216 -7.03 -4.75 -10.20
C LEU A 216 -5.77 -3.88 -10.38
N VAL A 217 -4.96 -3.70 -9.35
CA VAL A 217 -3.65 -3.00 -9.43
C VAL A 217 -2.73 -3.67 -10.45
N LYS A 218 -2.70 -5.01 -10.46
CA LYS A 218 -1.92 -5.77 -11.46
C LYS A 218 -2.42 -5.58 -12.89
N LEU A 219 -3.70 -5.26 -13.08
CA LEU A 219 -4.22 -4.86 -14.39
C LEU A 219 -3.85 -3.42 -14.73
N GLU A 220 -4.01 -2.49 -13.77
CA GLU A 220 -3.71 -1.06 -13.90
C GLU A 220 -2.29 -0.80 -14.43
N LYS A 221 -1.29 -1.51 -13.90
CA LYS A 221 0.14 -1.40 -14.26
C LYS A 221 0.42 -1.39 -15.76
N ASN A 222 -0.45 -2.02 -16.55
CA ASN A 222 -0.26 -2.18 -17.98
C ASN A 222 -0.93 -1.08 -18.83
N TYR A 223 -1.80 -0.21 -18.25
CA TYR A 223 -2.73 0.64 -19.02
C TYR A 223 -2.94 2.09 -18.52
N TYR A 224 -2.06 2.63 -17.65
CA TYR A 224 -1.94 4.08 -17.35
C TYR A 224 -3.12 4.76 -16.64
N THR A 225 -3.94 4.02 -15.91
CA THR A 225 -4.61 4.66 -14.76
C THR A 225 -3.52 4.70 -13.69
N ASN A 226 -3.10 5.86 -13.23
CA ASN A 226 -1.92 5.94 -12.34
C ASN A 226 -2.31 6.09 -10.86
N ASN A 227 -3.60 5.99 -10.53
CA ASN A 227 -4.12 6.53 -9.28
C ASN A 227 -5.11 5.60 -8.56
N PHE A 228 -5.43 4.40 -9.07
CA PHE A 228 -6.35 3.50 -8.39
C PHE A 228 -5.78 3.03 -7.05
N LEU A 229 -4.54 2.51 -7.04
CA LEU A 229 -3.90 2.10 -5.79
C LEU A 229 -3.75 3.27 -4.81
N GLU A 230 -3.39 4.46 -5.31
CA GLU A 230 -3.29 5.68 -4.50
C GLU A 230 -4.63 5.98 -3.80
N THR A 231 -5.71 6.04 -4.58
CA THR A 231 -7.06 6.32 -4.05
C THR A 231 -7.53 5.22 -3.10
N PHE A 232 -7.26 3.96 -3.43
CA PHE A 232 -7.59 2.81 -2.61
C PHE A 232 -6.89 2.86 -1.25
N LEU A 233 -5.58 3.12 -1.21
CA LEU A 233 -4.82 3.21 0.03
C LEU A 233 -5.25 4.43 0.86
N ASN A 234 -5.52 5.57 0.22
CA ASN A 234 -6.03 6.76 0.90
C ASN A 234 -7.39 6.47 1.58
N PHE A 235 -8.31 5.79 0.90
CA PHE A 235 -9.58 5.39 1.54
C PHE A 235 -9.41 4.31 2.60
N CYS A 236 -8.45 3.40 2.45
CA CYS A 236 -8.15 2.43 3.50
C CYS A 236 -7.63 3.12 4.76
N ILE A 237 -6.72 4.09 4.65
CA ILE A 237 -6.16 4.75 5.83
C ILE A 237 -7.17 5.64 6.55
N LEU A 238 -8.11 6.24 5.81
CA LEU A 238 -9.18 7.08 6.36
C LEU A 238 -10.37 6.30 6.93
N ASP A 239 -10.49 4.99 6.65
CA ASP A 239 -11.55 4.13 7.20
C ASP A 239 -10.99 3.19 8.28
N PRO A 240 -11.31 3.42 9.58
CA PRO A 240 -10.84 2.57 10.67
C PRO A 240 -11.31 1.12 10.62
N LYS A 241 -12.30 0.82 9.76
CA LYS A 241 -12.81 -0.54 9.54
C LYS A 241 -12.19 -1.21 8.31
N SER A 242 -11.26 -0.55 7.63
CA SER A 242 -10.60 -1.12 6.47
C SER A 242 -9.77 -2.34 6.87
N ILE A 243 -9.57 -3.25 5.91
CA ILE A 243 -8.73 -4.43 6.15
C ILE A 243 -7.28 -4.04 6.45
N LEU A 244 -6.83 -2.87 5.96
CA LEU A 244 -5.48 -2.36 6.21
C LEU A 244 -5.25 -2.15 7.72
N TYR A 245 -6.25 -1.66 8.45
CA TYR A 245 -6.12 -1.47 9.90
C TYR A 245 -5.92 -2.80 10.62
N LYS A 246 -6.66 -3.83 10.19
CA LYS A 246 -6.55 -5.18 10.73
C LYS A 246 -5.15 -5.77 10.45
N GLU A 247 -4.68 -5.70 9.21
CA GLU A 247 -3.34 -6.23 8.88
C GLU A 247 -2.24 -5.51 9.65
N LEU A 248 -2.36 -4.18 9.85
CA LEU A 248 -1.43 -3.38 10.64
C LEU A 248 -1.51 -3.63 12.16
N ASP A 249 -2.60 -4.22 12.66
CA ASP A 249 -2.67 -4.67 14.06
C ASP A 249 -2.05 -6.06 14.25
N GLU A 250 -2.10 -6.88 13.21
CA GLU A 250 -1.54 -8.22 13.20
C GLU A 250 -0.02 -8.21 12.95
N THR A 251 0.57 -7.05 12.60
CA THR A 251 2.03 -6.90 12.59
C THR A 251 2.53 -6.84 14.03
N SER A 252 3.41 -7.77 14.40
CA SER A 252 4.16 -7.68 15.65
C SER A 252 4.93 -6.35 15.66
N TYR A 253 4.84 -5.61 16.77
CA TYR A 253 5.51 -4.33 16.91
C TYR A 253 7.01 -4.48 16.62
N ILE A 254 7.46 -3.84 15.55
CA ILE A 254 8.85 -3.89 15.11
C ILE A 254 9.62 -2.85 15.92
N SER A 255 10.04 -3.24 17.13
CA SER A 255 11.00 -2.46 17.91
C SER A 255 12.43 -2.89 17.59
N THR A 256 13.38 -1.98 17.76
CA THR A 256 14.82 -2.29 17.64
C THR A 256 15.30 -3.40 18.59
N LEU A 257 14.54 -3.74 19.63
CA LEU A 257 14.87 -4.84 20.56
C LEU A 257 14.51 -6.23 20.01
N ASP A 258 13.78 -6.29 18.90
CA ASP A 258 13.27 -7.50 18.26
C ASP A 258 13.70 -7.57 16.79
N TYR A 259 14.97 -7.25 16.50
CA TYR A 259 15.51 -7.34 15.13
C TYR A 259 15.38 -8.75 14.53
N ASP A 260 15.42 -9.80 15.37
CA ASP A 260 15.13 -11.18 14.97
C ASP A 260 13.68 -11.37 14.47
N GLN A 261 12.74 -10.49 14.84
CA GLN A 261 11.39 -10.45 14.29
C GLN A 261 11.27 -9.59 13.03
N CYS A 262 12.21 -8.68 12.76
CA CYS A 262 12.32 -7.95 11.49
C CYS A 262 12.65 -8.90 10.32
N GLU A 263 13.35 -10.01 10.58
CA GLU A 263 13.59 -11.06 9.56
C GLU A 263 12.31 -11.81 9.16
N LYS A 264 11.20 -11.65 9.89
CA LYS A 264 9.91 -12.18 9.46
C LYS A 264 9.46 -11.37 8.25
N LYS A 265 9.75 -11.91 7.06
CA LYS A 265 9.14 -11.50 5.81
C LYS A 265 7.64 -11.26 6.00
N PRO A 266 7.04 -10.33 5.25
CA PRO A 266 5.62 -10.08 5.31
C PRO A 266 4.83 -11.40 5.32
N ASN A 267 3.93 -11.55 6.29
CA ASN A 267 3.12 -12.76 6.39
C ASN A 267 2.16 -12.80 5.19
N ASN A 268 2.01 -13.97 4.55
CA ASN A 268 1.08 -14.15 3.44
C ASN A 268 -0.39 -14.03 3.88
N ASP A 269 -0.68 -14.11 5.18
CA ASP A 269 -2.01 -13.83 5.73
C ASP A 269 -2.40 -12.34 5.63
N ASN A 270 -1.42 -11.43 5.58
CA ASN A 270 -1.61 -9.99 5.40
C ASN A 270 -1.46 -9.63 3.92
N GLU A 271 -2.44 -9.96 3.09
CA GLU A 271 -2.31 -9.89 1.63
C GLU A 271 -1.95 -8.48 1.10
N ILE A 272 -2.46 -7.39 1.70
CA ILE A 272 -2.10 -6.03 1.26
C ILE A 272 -0.65 -5.73 1.63
N LEU A 273 -0.27 -5.87 2.91
CA LEU A 273 1.10 -5.61 3.34
C LEU A 273 2.11 -6.52 2.63
N TYR A 274 1.75 -7.78 2.39
CA TYR A 274 2.55 -8.73 1.61
C TYR A 274 2.74 -8.24 0.17
N PHE A 275 1.65 -7.85 -0.50
CA PHE A 275 1.72 -7.36 -1.88
C PHE A 275 2.63 -6.13 -2.02
N LEU A 276 2.58 -5.22 -1.04
CA LEU A 276 3.36 -3.98 -1.08
C LEU A 276 4.83 -4.16 -0.68
N PHE A 277 5.12 -5.03 0.30
CA PHE A 277 6.42 -5.04 0.98
C PHE A 277 7.23 -6.32 0.83
N ASN A 278 6.66 -7.42 0.29
CA ASN A 278 7.45 -8.64 0.04
C ASN A 278 8.54 -8.42 -1.02
N ASP A 279 8.28 -7.54 -1.99
CA ASP A 279 9.29 -6.91 -2.84
C ASP A 279 9.11 -5.40 -2.69
N ILE A 280 10.01 -4.76 -1.94
CA ILE A 280 9.90 -3.33 -1.62
C ILE A 280 9.95 -2.43 -2.87
N SER A 281 10.45 -2.93 -3.99
CA SER A 281 10.44 -2.23 -5.27
C SER A 281 9.02 -1.91 -5.72
N VAL A 282 8.03 -2.74 -5.35
CA VAL A 282 6.61 -2.50 -5.61
C VAL A 282 6.15 -1.24 -4.88
N ALA A 283 6.43 -1.12 -3.57
CA ALA A 283 6.10 0.06 -2.80
C ALA A 283 6.76 1.34 -3.35
N LYS A 284 8.02 1.25 -3.81
CA LYS A 284 8.73 2.36 -4.46
C LYS A 284 8.07 2.75 -5.79
N GLU A 285 7.79 1.79 -6.65
CA GLU A 285 7.19 2.00 -7.97
C GLU A 285 5.82 2.68 -7.88
N TYR A 286 5.00 2.25 -6.92
CA TYR A 286 3.66 2.80 -6.70
C TYR A 286 3.62 4.00 -5.74
N GLU A 287 4.77 4.50 -5.27
CA GLU A 287 4.88 5.65 -4.36
C GLU A 287 3.94 5.56 -3.15
N VAL A 288 3.81 4.37 -2.54
CA VAL A 288 2.74 4.04 -1.57
C VAL A 288 2.78 4.89 -0.29
N TYR A 289 3.91 5.54 -0.01
CA TYR A 289 4.06 6.53 1.05
C TYR A 289 3.15 7.74 0.86
N ARG A 290 2.87 8.14 -0.39
CA ARG A 290 2.13 9.37 -0.72
C ARG A 290 0.67 9.29 -0.27
N PRO A 291 -0.14 8.29 -0.68
CA PRO A 291 -1.55 8.24 -0.27
C PRO A 291 -1.71 8.13 1.25
N ILE A 292 -0.81 7.43 1.93
CA ILE A 292 -0.82 7.31 3.39
C ILE A 292 -0.43 8.64 4.04
N GLY A 293 0.64 9.27 3.56
CA GLY A 293 1.11 10.55 4.07
C GLY A 293 0.11 11.69 3.88
N GLU A 294 -0.46 11.81 2.68
CA GLU A 294 -1.52 12.79 2.39
C GLU A 294 -2.78 12.52 3.20
N GLY A 295 -3.16 11.25 3.43
CA GLY A 295 -4.28 10.89 4.30
C GLY A 295 -4.09 11.37 5.75
N ILE A 296 -2.87 11.24 6.30
CA ILE A 296 -2.52 11.76 7.63
C ILE A 296 -2.57 13.28 7.66
N ILE A 297 -1.98 13.96 6.66
CA ILE A 297 -2.01 15.42 6.57
C ILE A 297 -3.44 15.93 6.45
N SER A 298 -4.28 15.32 5.61
CA SER A 298 -5.69 15.66 5.49
C SER A 298 -6.41 15.53 6.83
N THR A 299 -6.14 14.45 7.58
CA THR A 299 -6.71 14.23 8.92
C THR A 299 -6.31 15.35 9.89
N LEU A 300 -5.03 15.74 9.92
CA LEU A 300 -4.54 16.84 10.77
C LEU A 300 -5.15 18.19 10.36
N LEU A 301 -5.33 18.45 9.07
CA LEU A 301 -5.96 19.67 8.57
C LEU A 301 -7.46 19.73 8.91
N GLU A 302 -8.16 18.59 8.89
CA GLU A 302 -9.54 18.49 9.33
C GLU A 302 -9.67 18.74 10.83
N MET A 303 -8.82 18.13 11.65
CA MET A 303 -8.78 18.36 13.11
C MET A 303 -8.54 19.83 13.46
N ARG A 304 -7.67 20.52 12.72
CA ARG A 304 -7.45 21.97 12.88
C ARG A 304 -8.72 22.80 12.74
N ARG A 305 -9.63 22.38 11.85
CA ARG A 305 -10.87 23.10 11.55
C ARG A 305 -11.98 22.81 12.56
N THR A 306 -11.82 21.79 13.39
CA THR A 306 -12.80 21.45 14.44
C THR A 306 -12.55 22.28 15.70
N ASP A 307 -13.61 22.88 16.23
CA ASP A 307 -13.52 23.74 17.43
C ASP A 307 -13.12 22.95 18.70
N ASN A 308 -13.43 21.66 18.75
CA ASN A 308 -13.12 20.76 19.86
C ASN A 308 -12.22 19.60 19.38
N ASP A 309 -10.99 19.92 19.01
CA ASP A 309 -9.97 18.91 18.71
C ASP A 309 -9.60 18.13 19.98
N LYS A 310 -10.11 16.90 20.09
CA LYS A 310 -9.86 16.00 21.22
C LYS A 310 -8.38 15.69 21.43
N PHE A 311 -7.53 15.87 20.43
CA PHE A 311 -6.08 15.62 20.57
C PHE A 311 -5.35 16.65 21.43
N ASN A 312 -6.03 17.76 21.76
CA ASN A 312 -5.59 18.77 22.72
C ASN A 312 -6.12 18.56 24.15
N GLU A 313 -6.89 17.51 24.39
CA GLU A 313 -7.31 17.09 25.73
C GLU A 313 -6.18 16.31 26.44
N PRO A 314 -6.26 16.16 27.78
CA PRO A 314 -5.32 15.33 28.53
C PRO A 314 -5.16 13.94 27.90
N TYR A 315 -3.93 13.41 27.94
CA TYR A 315 -3.67 12.03 27.58
C TYR A 315 -3.98 11.13 28.77
N GLU A 316 -4.84 10.14 28.55
CA GLU A 316 -5.23 9.14 29.55
C GLU A 316 -4.95 7.74 28.99
N ASN A 317 -4.65 6.76 29.85
CA ASN A 317 -4.36 5.39 29.40
C ASN A 317 -5.54 4.76 28.62
N GLU A 318 -6.77 5.19 28.91
CA GLU A 318 -7.98 4.74 28.20
C GLU A 318 -8.04 5.24 26.74
N ASP A 319 -7.19 6.20 26.36
CA ASP A 319 -7.09 6.73 24.99
C ASP A 319 -6.41 5.76 24.02
N GLU A 320 -5.81 4.66 24.48
CA GLU A 320 -5.16 3.68 23.61
C GLU A 320 -6.10 3.17 22.50
N GLU A 321 -7.36 2.86 22.83
CA GLU A 321 -8.33 2.40 21.84
C GLU A 321 -8.69 3.49 20.81
N LEU A 322 -8.78 4.74 21.27
CA LEU A 322 -9.02 5.90 20.40
C LEU A 322 -7.85 6.11 19.43
N LEU A 323 -6.63 6.03 19.95
CA LEU A 323 -5.40 6.18 19.18
C LEU A 323 -5.22 5.05 18.18
N GLU A 324 -5.52 3.80 18.56
CA GLU A 324 -5.44 2.67 17.64
C GLU A 324 -6.41 2.79 16.47
N LYS A 325 -7.56 3.46 16.64
CA LYS A 325 -8.49 3.71 15.51
C LYS A 325 -8.15 4.97 14.72
N ASN A 326 -7.07 5.67 15.04
CA ASN A 326 -6.74 6.95 14.43
C ASN A 326 -5.84 6.81 13.18
N PRO A 327 -6.17 7.51 12.07
CA PRO A 327 -5.35 7.50 10.85
C PRO A 327 -3.89 7.92 11.05
N ILE A 328 -3.60 8.85 11.97
CA ILE A 328 -2.23 9.31 12.25
C ILE A 328 -1.40 8.16 12.83
N VAL A 329 -1.94 7.46 13.83
CA VAL A 329 -1.27 6.34 14.51
C VAL A 329 -1.11 5.13 13.58
N LYS A 330 -2.13 4.85 12.77
CA LYS A 330 -2.11 3.73 11.82
C LYS A 330 -1.22 3.99 10.63
N GLY A 331 -1.23 5.22 10.13
CA GLY A 331 -0.33 5.66 9.08
C GLY A 331 1.12 5.65 9.57
N ARG A 332 1.37 6.06 10.82
CA ARG A 332 2.67 5.88 11.50
C ARG A 332 3.12 4.41 11.46
N LYS A 333 2.29 3.46 11.91
CA LYS A 333 2.58 2.01 11.85
C LYS A 333 2.91 1.53 10.43
N PHE A 334 2.18 2.01 9.43
CA PHE A 334 2.46 1.71 8.02
C PHE A 334 3.85 2.22 7.59
N PHE A 335 4.20 3.46 7.93
CA PHE A 335 5.54 4.01 7.65
C PHE A 335 6.63 3.21 8.36
N VAL A 336 6.46 2.88 9.64
CA VAL A 336 7.43 2.04 10.38
C VAL A 336 7.66 0.72 9.65
N TYR A 337 6.59 0.02 9.27
CA TYR A 337 6.67 -1.24 8.56
C TYR A 337 7.35 -1.10 7.19
N MET A 338 7.01 -0.07 6.43
CA MET A 338 7.62 0.24 5.14
C MET A 338 9.12 0.52 5.28
N ILE A 339 9.52 1.38 6.23
CA ILE A 339 10.92 1.80 6.39
C ILE A 339 11.79 0.62 6.82
N TYR A 340 11.35 -0.22 7.75
CA TYR A 340 12.11 -1.41 8.13
C TYR A 340 12.27 -2.39 6.97
N ASN A 341 11.20 -2.70 6.22
CA ASN A 341 11.31 -3.56 5.03
C ASN A 341 12.25 -2.95 3.98
N SER A 342 12.32 -1.63 3.89
CA SER A 342 13.23 -0.91 2.99
C SER A 342 14.69 -1.06 3.40
N ILE A 343 14.98 -0.94 4.70
CA ILE A 343 16.33 -1.12 5.25
C ILE A 343 16.81 -2.58 5.03
N LEU A 344 15.94 -3.55 5.30
CA LEU A 344 16.28 -4.99 5.19
C LEU A 344 16.51 -5.45 3.74
N GLN A 345 15.75 -4.88 2.79
CA GLN A 345 15.86 -5.20 1.37
C GLN A 345 16.86 -4.29 0.63
N GLU A 346 17.57 -3.42 1.34
CA GLU A 346 18.65 -2.56 0.82
C GLU A 346 18.23 -1.69 -0.36
N ILE A 347 17.07 -1.05 -0.25
CA ILE A 347 16.59 -0.16 -1.32
C ILE A 347 17.32 1.19 -1.27
N ASP A 348 17.92 1.58 -2.39
CA ASP A 348 18.54 2.90 -2.57
C ASP A 348 17.45 3.98 -2.77
N TRP A 349 16.57 4.13 -1.79
CA TRP A 349 15.55 5.17 -1.72
C TRP A 349 15.00 5.29 -0.30
N HIS A 350 14.99 6.51 0.24
CA HIS A 350 14.52 6.81 1.59
C HIS A 350 12.99 6.69 1.80
N MET A 351 12.24 6.23 0.77
CA MET A 351 10.79 6.00 0.82
C MET A 351 9.98 7.17 1.37
N TRP A 352 10.45 8.40 1.12
CA TRP A 352 9.84 9.64 1.62
C TRP A 352 9.56 9.64 3.13
N LEU A 353 10.46 9.10 3.94
CA LEU A 353 10.39 9.19 5.41
C LEU A 353 10.22 10.64 5.92
N TYR A 354 10.57 11.64 5.11
CA TYR A 354 10.37 13.06 5.42
C TYR A 354 8.91 13.49 5.61
N TYR A 355 7.92 12.65 5.28
CA TYR A 355 6.53 12.86 5.70
C TYR A 355 6.39 13.10 7.22
N TYR A 356 7.24 12.47 8.03
CA TYR A 356 7.26 12.68 9.48
C TYR A 356 7.54 14.13 9.88
N TYR A 357 8.38 14.85 9.13
CA TYR A 357 8.60 16.28 9.37
C TYR A 357 7.32 17.08 9.18
N TYR A 358 6.55 16.79 8.12
CA TYR A 358 5.28 17.45 7.87
C TYR A 358 4.23 17.08 8.93
N PHE A 359 4.20 15.83 9.41
CA PHE A 359 3.32 15.44 10.52
C PHE A 359 3.65 16.23 11.78
N VAL A 360 4.92 16.29 12.18
CA VAL A 360 5.37 17.07 13.35
C VAL A 360 4.98 18.53 13.20
N LYS A 361 5.21 19.12 12.02
CA LYS A 361 4.87 20.51 11.73
C LYS A 361 3.38 20.78 11.88
N GLU A 362 2.52 19.97 11.25
CA GLU A 362 1.07 20.17 11.32
C GLU A 362 0.53 19.93 12.75
N ILE A 363 1.05 18.94 13.49
CA ILE A 363 0.75 18.73 14.91
C ILE A 363 1.15 19.96 15.74
N CYS A 364 2.35 20.49 15.54
CA CYS A 364 2.86 21.68 16.22
C CYS A 364 2.00 22.94 15.94
N ILE A 365 1.41 23.05 14.76
CA ILE A 365 0.47 24.12 14.42
C ILE A 365 -0.86 23.92 15.16
N ASN A 366 -1.40 22.69 15.15
CA ASN A 366 -2.67 22.32 15.78
C ASN A 366 -2.62 22.35 17.32
N TYR A 367 -1.43 22.23 17.89
CA TYR A 367 -1.22 22.21 19.33
C TYR A 367 -1.83 23.45 19.99
N ASN A 368 -2.80 23.20 20.86
CA ASN A 368 -3.54 24.21 21.63
C ASN A 368 -4.19 23.54 22.86
N PRO A 369 -3.39 23.13 23.86
CA PRO A 369 -3.88 22.39 25.02
C PRO A 369 -4.98 23.18 25.74
N ASN A 370 -6.04 22.47 26.14
CA ASN A 370 -7.14 23.09 26.86
C ASN A 370 -6.75 23.40 28.32
N LYS A 371 -7.63 24.12 29.04
CA LYS A 371 -7.37 24.55 30.43
C LYS A 371 -7.29 23.42 31.47
N TYR A 372 -7.67 22.18 31.11
CA TYR A 372 -7.66 21.02 31.99
C TYR A 372 -6.39 20.18 31.84
N VAL A 373 -5.54 20.50 30.86
CA VAL A 373 -4.27 19.82 30.62
C VAL A 373 -3.24 20.23 31.65
N ASN A 374 -2.66 19.25 32.35
CA ASN A 374 -1.46 19.47 33.14
C ASN A 374 -0.22 19.44 32.23
N LEU A 375 0.36 20.61 32.00
CA LEU A 375 1.52 20.78 31.13
C LEU A 375 2.81 20.15 31.68
N ASP A 376 2.81 19.74 32.95
CA ASP A 376 3.92 19.06 33.61
C ASP A 376 3.84 17.53 33.50
N ASP A 377 2.80 16.95 32.92
CA ASP A 377 2.74 15.50 32.69
C ASP A 377 3.79 15.06 31.65
N GLU A 378 4.14 13.76 31.62
CA GLU A 378 5.06 13.21 30.62
C GLU A 378 4.55 13.45 29.19
N PHE A 379 3.26 13.16 28.99
CA PHE A 379 2.52 13.46 27.78
C PHE A 379 1.30 14.32 28.14
N PRO A 380 1.41 15.66 28.11
CA PRO A 380 0.29 16.53 28.47
C PRO A 380 -0.97 16.31 27.63
N THR A 381 -0.81 16.03 26.34
CA THR A 381 -1.93 15.76 25.43
C THR A 381 -1.65 14.55 24.54
N LYS A 382 -2.69 14.06 23.87
CA LYS A 382 -2.55 13.01 22.83
C LYS A 382 -1.60 13.44 21.70
N TYR A 383 -1.54 14.73 21.34
CA TYR A 383 -0.52 15.23 20.41
C TYR A 383 0.91 15.10 20.97
N ASN A 384 1.13 15.36 22.25
CA ASN A 384 2.44 15.11 22.86
C ASN A 384 2.83 13.64 22.78
N TYR A 385 1.88 12.74 23.04
CA TYR A 385 2.12 11.30 22.90
C TYR A 385 2.44 10.91 21.45
N ILE A 386 1.70 11.41 20.46
CA ILE A 386 1.99 11.16 19.04
C ILE A 386 3.37 11.70 18.64
N LEU A 387 3.74 12.90 19.08
CA LEU A 387 5.08 13.45 18.84
C LEU A 387 6.13 12.51 19.41
N TYR A 388 5.97 12.05 20.65
CA TYR A 388 6.88 11.06 21.24
C TYR A 388 7.02 9.80 20.38
N LEU A 389 5.91 9.25 19.87
CA LEU A 389 5.95 8.08 18.99
C LEU A 389 6.72 8.36 17.70
N LEU A 390 6.46 9.49 17.04
CA LEU A 390 7.17 9.87 15.80
C LEU A 390 8.69 10.02 16.03
N PHE A 391 9.10 10.64 17.15
CA PHE A 391 10.52 10.77 17.50
C PHE A 391 11.15 9.42 17.85
N SER A 392 10.42 8.57 18.55
CA SER A 392 10.88 7.23 18.93
C SER A 392 11.06 6.33 17.71
N ASP A 393 10.16 6.39 16.74
CA ASP A 393 10.27 5.63 15.49
C ASP A 393 11.52 6.04 14.70
N VAL A 394 11.79 7.34 14.55
CA VAL A 394 12.99 7.83 13.85
C VAL A 394 14.26 7.47 14.61
N ARG A 395 14.26 7.56 15.94
CA ARG A 395 15.37 7.09 16.78
C ARG A 395 15.65 5.61 16.51
N ASP A 396 14.60 4.81 16.45
CA ASP A 396 14.70 3.36 16.25
C ASP A 396 15.16 3.00 14.83
N TRP A 397 14.73 3.73 13.80
CA TRP A 397 15.28 3.61 12.45
C TRP A 397 16.79 3.89 12.42
N ILE A 398 17.26 4.91 13.14
CA ILE A 398 18.71 5.20 13.21
C ILE A 398 19.44 4.08 13.96
N LYS A 399 18.87 3.63 15.08
CA LYS A 399 19.47 2.58 15.93
C LYS A 399 19.50 1.21 15.26
N SER A 400 18.70 0.98 14.21
CA SER A 400 18.72 -0.27 13.45
C SER A 400 20.10 -0.57 12.84
N ILE A 401 20.96 0.44 12.65
CA ILE A 401 22.34 0.27 12.16
C ILE A 401 23.19 -0.67 13.05
N GLU A 402 22.84 -0.83 14.33
CA GLU A 402 23.53 -1.75 15.23
C GLU A 402 23.38 -3.22 14.82
N TYR A 403 22.34 -3.54 14.04
CA TYR A 403 22.00 -4.90 13.64
C TYR A 403 22.24 -5.18 12.16
N LEU A 404 22.62 -4.16 11.38
CA LEU A 404 22.93 -4.34 9.97
C LEU A 404 24.32 -4.95 9.81
N ASN A 405 24.43 -5.92 8.89
CA ASN A 405 25.72 -6.43 8.43
C ASN A 405 26.56 -5.30 7.86
N GLU A 406 27.88 -5.33 8.07
CA GLU A 406 28.79 -4.27 7.58
C GLU A 406 28.79 -4.12 6.04
N GLU A 407 28.40 -5.18 5.33
CA GLU A 407 28.27 -5.18 3.88
C GLU A 407 27.01 -4.46 3.37
N ASN A 408 26.00 -4.30 4.23
CA ASN A 408 24.72 -3.66 3.90
C ASN A 408 24.93 -2.21 3.47
N ASN A 409 24.26 -1.79 2.39
CA ASN A 409 24.43 -0.43 1.84
C ASN A 409 24.09 0.68 2.85
N HIS A 410 23.13 0.46 3.74
CA HIS A 410 22.73 1.44 4.73
C HIS A 410 23.65 1.49 5.96
N ALA A 411 24.49 0.45 6.17
CA ALA A 411 25.51 0.44 7.23
C ALA A 411 26.77 1.22 6.85
N LYS A 412 27.01 1.43 5.55
CA LYS A 412 28.17 2.17 5.04
C LYS A 412 27.93 3.68 5.11
N ILE A 413 28.53 4.33 6.10
CA ILE A 413 28.51 5.79 6.25
C ILE A 413 29.93 6.31 6.04
N GLU A 414 30.22 6.73 4.81
CA GLU A 414 31.52 7.24 4.40
C GLU A 414 31.64 8.78 4.55
N ILE A 415 30.54 9.47 4.85
CA ILE A 415 30.44 10.92 4.69
C ILE A 415 30.22 11.64 6.03
N ASP A 416 31.06 12.64 6.28
CA ASP A 416 31.01 13.55 7.43
C ASP A 416 30.06 14.76 7.25
N ARG A 417 29.27 14.80 6.18
CA ARG A 417 28.43 15.94 5.77
C ARG A 417 26.93 15.68 5.94
N VAL A 418 26.21 16.72 6.35
CA VAL A 418 24.74 16.71 6.49
C VAL A 418 24.12 17.17 5.15
N GLU A 419 24.46 16.47 4.07
CA GLU A 419 23.88 16.66 2.75
C GLU A 419 22.79 15.61 2.50
N HIS A 420 21.78 15.94 1.70
CA HIS A 420 20.70 15.01 1.37
C HIS A 420 21.24 13.78 0.64
N GLN A 421 21.15 12.62 1.29
CA GLN A 421 21.46 11.33 0.68
C GLN A 421 20.19 10.53 0.59
N ASN A 422 19.51 10.66 -0.55
CA ASN A 422 18.24 10.00 -0.80
C ASN A 422 18.34 8.47 -0.80
N ASP A 423 19.56 7.94 -0.88
CA ASP A 423 19.85 6.52 -1.10
C ASP A 423 20.22 5.80 0.21
N ASN A 424 20.45 6.54 1.31
CA ASN A 424 20.72 5.95 2.62
C ASN A 424 19.64 6.34 3.65
N ILE A 425 18.85 5.35 4.06
CA ILE A 425 17.72 5.53 4.99
C ILE A 425 18.18 5.98 6.38
N ILE A 426 19.32 5.48 6.88
CA ILE A 426 19.85 5.84 8.21
C ILE A 426 20.27 7.31 8.22
N ILE A 427 21.03 7.75 7.21
CA ILE A 427 21.45 9.14 7.04
C ILE A 427 20.22 10.06 6.88
N SER A 428 19.26 9.65 6.04
CA SER A 428 18.01 10.38 5.86
C SER A 428 17.21 10.50 7.17
N SER A 429 17.22 9.46 8.02
CA SER A 429 16.57 9.46 9.34
C SER A 429 17.28 10.41 10.33
N ILE A 430 18.61 10.45 10.32
CA ILE A 430 19.41 11.41 11.12
C ILE A 430 19.07 12.86 10.74
N ILE A 431 19.01 13.15 9.44
CA ILE A 431 18.63 14.45 8.89
C ILE A 431 17.20 14.81 9.32
N LEU A 432 16.28 13.86 9.19
CA LEU A 432 14.88 14.02 9.61
C LEU A 432 14.77 14.35 11.11
N LEU A 433 15.47 13.63 11.99
CA LEU A 433 15.45 13.86 13.43
C LEU A 433 15.88 15.30 13.77
N GLY A 434 16.96 15.78 13.15
CA GLY A 434 17.43 17.16 13.29
C GLY A 434 16.35 18.18 12.88
N ARG A 435 15.65 17.94 11.77
CA ARG A 435 14.56 18.81 11.29
C ARG A 435 13.36 18.82 12.24
N MET A 436 12.95 17.64 12.72
CA MET A 436 11.84 17.51 13.67
C MET A 436 12.15 18.24 14.99
N LEU A 437 13.38 18.11 15.51
CA LEU A 437 13.82 18.86 16.70
C LEU A 437 13.79 20.37 16.47
N ALA A 438 14.31 20.84 15.34
CA ALA A 438 14.35 22.27 15.03
C ALA A 438 12.94 22.89 14.94
N GLU A 439 11.99 22.17 14.35
CA GLU A 439 10.58 22.59 14.31
C GLU A 439 9.99 22.67 15.73
N LEU A 440 10.17 21.62 16.52
CA LEU A 440 9.67 21.55 17.89
C LEU A 440 10.25 22.66 18.79
N ILE A 441 11.58 22.86 18.75
CA ILE A 441 12.29 23.86 19.55
C ILE A 441 11.84 25.27 19.18
N SER A 442 11.66 25.53 17.88
CA SER A 442 11.20 26.81 17.35
C SER A 442 9.75 27.13 17.72
N ASN A 443 8.92 26.12 17.98
CA ASN A 443 7.51 26.31 18.30
C ASN A 443 7.32 26.86 19.73
N ARG A 444 6.64 28.01 19.86
CA ARG A 444 6.45 28.68 21.16
C ARG A 444 5.36 28.06 22.04
N LYS A 445 4.43 27.29 21.46
CA LYS A 445 3.30 26.69 22.16
C LYS A 445 3.71 25.42 22.94
N ILE A 446 4.72 24.71 22.44
CA ILE A 446 5.25 23.51 23.09
C ILE A 446 6.03 23.90 24.34
N THR A 447 5.78 23.19 25.44
CA THR A 447 6.39 23.45 26.74
C THR A 447 7.90 23.21 26.70
N LYS A 448 8.64 23.93 27.57
CA LYS A 448 10.08 23.72 27.73
C LYS A 448 10.39 22.27 28.10
N LYS A 449 9.67 21.73 29.08
CA LYS A 449 9.85 20.37 29.60
C LYS A 449 9.73 19.31 28.49
N PHE A 450 8.71 19.42 27.63
CA PHE A 450 8.52 18.46 26.54
C PHE A 450 9.63 18.55 25.48
N LYS A 451 10.14 19.76 25.17
CA LYS A 451 11.31 19.93 24.29
C LYS A 451 12.57 19.29 24.86
N GLU A 452 12.79 19.45 26.17
CA GLU A 452 13.91 18.84 26.89
C GLU A 452 13.80 17.30 26.88
N TYR A 453 12.58 16.75 26.96
CA TYR A 453 12.35 15.32 26.83
C TYR A 453 12.66 14.79 25.41
N MET A 454 12.21 15.47 24.35
CA MET A 454 12.57 15.04 22.99
C MET A 454 14.08 15.16 22.69
N LEU A 455 14.75 16.16 23.27
CA LEU A 455 16.21 16.25 23.22
C LEU A 455 16.88 15.10 23.98
N SER A 456 16.35 14.67 25.12
CA SER A 456 16.93 13.55 25.88
C SER A 456 16.95 12.28 25.06
N ILE A 457 15.85 11.95 24.39
CA ILE A 457 15.74 10.79 23.48
C ILE A 457 16.83 10.85 22.39
N SER A 458 17.08 12.04 21.84
CA SER A 458 18.06 12.24 20.77
C SER A 458 19.51 12.13 21.26
N PHE A 459 19.81 12.65 22.46
CA PHE A 459 21.15 12.55 23.05
C PHE A 459 21.44 11.18 23.64
N ASP A 460 20.43 10.48 24.17
CA ASP A 460 20.57 9.09 24.58
C ASP A 460 20.97 8.21 23.38
N LEU A 461 20.36 8.42 22.21
CA LEU A 461 20.77 7.77 20.97
C LEU A 461 22.22 8.10 20.59
N TYR A 462 22.63 9.37 20.69
CA TYR A 462 24.02 9.76 20.44
C TYR A 462 25.00 8.99 21.35
N TYR A 463 24.70 8.87 22.64
CA TYR A 463 25.54 8.15 23.59
C TYR A 463 25.53 6.64 23.38
N ASP A 464 24.41 6.06 22.97
CA ASP A 464 24.33 4.65 22.57
C ASP A 464 25.27 4.37 21.39
N LEU A 465 25.35 5.30 20.43
CA LEU A 465 26.07 5.12 19.17
C LEU A 465 27.55 5.54 19.22
N ILE A 466 27.96 6.50 20.06
CA ILE A 466 29.32 7.08 19.99
C ILE A 466 30.44 6.04 20.11
N ASN A 467 30.22 5.00 20.93
CA ASN A 467 31.20 3.92 21.14
C ASN A 467 31.04 2.74 20.17
N LYS A 468 29.92 2.64 19.45
CA LYS A 468 29.59 1.51 18.56
C LYS A 468 29.74 1.87 17.09
N LYS A 469 29.30 3.07 16.72
CA LYS A 469 29.24 3.61 15.36
C LYS A 469 29.52 5.12 15.39
N GLU A 470 30.78 5.47 15.66
CA GLU A 470 31.22 6.85 15.88
C GLU A 470 30.80 7.81 14.76
N ASN A 471 30.95 7.41 13.49
CA ASN A 471 30.58 8.25 12.34
C ASN A 471 29.09 8.62 12.35
N VAL A 472 28.22 7.68 12.73
CA VAL A 472 26.77 7.92 12.86
C VAL A 472 26.50 8.95 13.96
N ALA A 473 27.15 8.79 15.11
CA ALA A 473 26.99 9.69 16.24
C ALA A 473 27.49 11.11 15.91
N ARG A 474 28.62 11.22 15.20
CA ARG A 474 29.16 12.50 14.70
C ARG A 474 28.20 13.17 13.70
N LEU A 475 27.60 12.41 12.79
CA LEU A 475 26.61 12.94 11.87
C LEU A 475 25.33 13.37 12.59
N LEU A 476 24.90 12.58 13.59
CA LEU A 476 23.73 12.88 14.43
C LEU A 476 23.89 14.21 15.16
N ILE A 477 25.02 14.44 15.82
CA ILE A 477 25.22 15.70 16.54
C ILE A 477 25.25 16.90 15.58
N LYS A 478 25.89 16.77 14.41
CA LYS A 478 25.85 17.81 13.36
C LYS A 478 24.42 18.08 12.89
N SER A 479 23.64 17.03 12.61
CA SER A 479 22.23 17.18 12.20
C SER A 479 21.41 17.91 13.26
N ILE A 480 21.56 17.57 14.54
CA ILE A 480 20.89 18.25 15.66
C ILE A 480 21.28 19.74 15.71
N MET A 481 22.56 20.06 15.53
CA MET A 481 23.07 21.44 15.54
C MET A 481 22.49 22.29 14.42
N HIS A 482 22.50 21.75 13.19
CA HIS A 482 22.09 22.47 11.99
C HIS A 482 20.59 22.30 11.68
N GLY A 483 19.81 21.64 12.53
CA GLY A 483 18.38 21.41 12.29
C GLY A 483 18.12 20.53 11.06
N GLY A 484 19.04 19.62 10.75
CA GLY A 484 18.94 18.66 9.66
C GLY A 484 19.10 19.23 8.25
N THR A 485 19.74 20.39 8.07
CA THR A 485 20.42 20.75 6.80
C THR A 485 21.57 21.72 7.06
N GLU A 486 22.67 21.61 6.33
CA GLU A 486 23.74 22.63 6.36
C GLU A 486 23.25 24.02 5.89
N LEU A 487 22.17 24.06 5.10
CA LEU A 487 21.56 25.28 4.55
C LEU A 487 20.63 26.01 5.55
N MET A 488 20.21 25.38 6.65
CA MET A 488 19.41 26.08 7.64
C MET A 488 20.33 27.06 8.36
N SER A 489 20.06 28.37 8.22
CA SER A 489 20.84 29.36 8.94
C SER A 489 20.81 29.03 10.43
N LEU A 490 22.00 28.88 11.02
CA LEU A 490 22.14 28.58 12.44
C LEU A 490 21.31 29.59 13.22
N LYS A 491 20.25 29.13 13.88
CA LYS A 491 19.41 30.01 14.69
C LYS A 491 20.04 30.06 16.07
N LYS A 492 20.53 31.23 16.48
CA LYS A 492 21.03 31.51 17.85
C LYS A 492 20.14 30.89 18.94
N LYS A 493 18.82 31.00 18.80
CA LYS A 493 17.84 30.42 19.74
C LYS A 493 17.85 28.90 19.80
N HIS A 494 18.06 28.23 18.68
CA HIS A 494 18.09 26.77 18.59
C HIS A 494 19.31 26.19 19.30
N LEU A 495 20.52 26.63 18.90
CA LEU A 495 21.76 26.20 19.54
C LEU A 495 21.81 26.59 21.02
N GLY A 496 21.42 27.82 21.35
CA GLY A 496 21.38 28.30 22.73
C GLY A 496 20.46 27.47 23.62
N PHE A 497 19.29 27.06 23.10
CA PHE A 497 18.39 26.16 23.81
C PHE A 497 19.03 24.79 24.07
N ILE A 498 19.70 24.20 23.07
CA ILE A 498 20.39 22.90 23.21
C ILE A 498 21.53 22.99 24.23
N ILE A 499 22.37 24.03 24.15
CA ILE A 499 23.48 24.23 25.11
C ILE A 499 22.93 24.35 26.53
N ARG A 500 21.88 25.16 26.73
CA ARG A 500 21.23 25.31 28.04
C ARG A 500 20.72 23.98 28.55
N TYR A 501 20.03 23.21 27.72
CA TYR A 501 19.50 21.90 28.09
C TYR A 501 20.61 20.96 28.55
N LEU A 502 21.67 20.82 27.75
CA LEU A 502 22.80 19.96 28.07
C LEU A 502 23.48 20.38 29.37
N MET A 503 23.68 21.69 29.57
CA MET A 503 24.29 22.25 30.80
C MET A 503 23.41 22.07 32.05
N MET A 504 22.10 21.93 31.89
CA MET A 504 21.16 21.68 32.99
C MET A 504 20.94 20.18 33.27
N SER A 505 21.44 19.29 32.42
CA SER A 505 21.18 17.84 32.48
C SER A 505 22.38 17.07 33.04
N ARG A 506 22.40 16.84 34.35
CA ARG A 506 23.52 16.18 35.05
C ARG A 506 23.91 14.83 34.43
N ASP A 507 22.93 13.97 34.15
CA ASP A 507 23.18 12.62 33.64
C ASP A 507 23.85 12.64 32.26
N ILE A 508 23.42 13.56 31.40
CA ILE A 508 23.96 13.75 30.06
C ILE A 508 25.41 14.26 30.11
N ILE A 509 25.72 15.18 31.01
CA ILE A 509 27.09 15.69 31.17
C ILE A 509 28.03 14.60 31.65
N VAL A 510 27.60 13.77 32.61
CA VAL A 510 28.40 12.68 33.17
C VAL A 510 28.67 11.59 32.13
N ARG A 511 27.67 11.19 31.34
CA ARG A 511 27.83 10.14 30.31
C ARG A 511 28.82 10.52 29.21
N GLY A 512 28.91 11.80 28.85
CA GLY A 512 29.71 12.29 27.73
C GLY A 512 30.95 13.09 28.08
N ASN A 513 31.31 13.25 29.36
CA ASN A 513 32.31 14.22 29.83
C ASN A 513 32.13 15.63 29.23
N GLY A 514 30.88 16.02 28.96
CA GLY A 514 30.53 17.30 28.33
C GLY A 514 30.94 17.46 26.86
N GLN A 515 31.34 16.38 26.15
CA GLN A 515 31.76 16.47 24.74
C GLN A 515 30.72 17.13 23.81
N PRO A 516 29.43 16.74 23.83
CA PRO A 516 28.42 17.43 23.03
C PRO A 516 28.31 18.92 23.33
N VAL A 517 28.42 19.31 24.61
CA VAL A 517 28.39 20.73 24.99
C VAL A 517 29.56 21.47 24.36
N LYS A 518 30.77 20.91 24.42
CA LYS A 518 31.97 21.54 23.85
C LYS A 518 31.83 21.74 22.34
N ILE A 519 31.38 20.72 21.62
CA ILE A 519 31.18 20.78 20.16
C ILE A 519 30.17 21.87 19.79
N ILE A 520 29.00 21.84 20.41
CA ILE A 520 27.90 22.76 20.08
C ILE A 520 28.22 24.19 20.51
N ALA A 521 28.88 24.38 21.64
CA ALA A 521 29.28 25.70 22.11
C ALA A 521 30.43 26.29 21.29
N LYS A 522 31.40 25.49 20.82
CA LYS A 522 32.39 25.95 19.83
C LYS A 522 31.69 26.46 18.57
N GLU A 523 30.76 25.67 18.02
CA GLU A 523 30.00 26.07 16.84
C GLU A 523 29.17 27.35 17.07
N PHE A 524 28.56 27.48 18.26
CA PHE A 524 27.84 28.71 18.62
C PHE A 524 28.76 29.92 18.60
N LEU A 525 29.95 29.81 19.20
CA LEU A 525 30.90 30.93 19.34
C LEU A 525 31.59 31.32 18.02
N VAL A 526 31.67 30.39 17.06
CA VAL A 526 32.11 30.70 15.68
C VAL A 526 31.11 31.65 15.00
N ASN A 527 29.82 31.54 15.32
CA ASN A 527 28.75 32.23 14.60
C ASN A 527 28.11 33.40 15.40
N PHE A 528 28.28 33.42 16.73
CA PHE A 528 27.65 34.37 17.66
C PHE A 528 28.60 34.80 18.77
N SER A 529 28.31 35.93 19.42
CA SER A 529 29.17 36.46 20.48
C SER A 529 29.10 35.66 21.79
N LEU A 530 30.08 35.87 22.68
CA LEU A 530 30.03 35.35 24.04
C LEU A 530 28.84 35.92 24.84
N ASP A 531 28.52 37.20 24.64
CA ASP A 531 27.35 37.84 25.26
C ASP A 531 26.04 37.18 24.84
N ASP A 532 25.99 36.75 23.59
CA ASP A 532 24.86 36.00 23.05
C ASP A 532 24.70 34.63 23.72
N LEU A 533 25.82 33.95 23.99
CA LEU A 533 25.83 32.68 24.71
C LEU A 533 25.41 32.85 26.18
N ASN A 534 25.82 33.97 26.79
CA ASN A 534 25.46 34.35 28.16
C ASN A 534 23.96 34.48 28.41
N THR A 535 23.16 34.69 27.36
CA THR A 535 21.69 34.69 27.48
C THR A 535 21.09 33.30 27.75
N TYR A 536 21.86 32.23 27.54
CA TYR A 536 21.41 30.83 27.68
C TYR A 536 22.10 30.08 28.82
N VAL A 537 23.40 30.31 29.02
CA VAL A 537 24.24 29.66 30.04
C VAL A 537 25.24 30.68 30.58
N ASN A 538 25.63 30.57 31.86
CA ASN A 538 26.67 31.43 32.43
C ASN A 538 28.04 31.07 31.80
N ALA A 539 28.52 31.92 30.91
CA ALA A 539 29.75 31.75 30.14
C ALA A 539 30.75 32.87 30.49
N VAL A 540 31.90 32.49 31.03
CA VAL A 540 32.96 33.42 31.45
C VAL A 540 34.21 33.17 30.63
N ARG A 541 34.82 34.23 30.09
CA ARG A 541 36.14 34.15 29.47
C ARG A 541 37.22 34.22 30.55
N ASP A 542 38.11 33.24 30.56
CA ASP A 542 39.28 33.16 31.43
C ASP A 542 40.52 32.88 30.57
N ASN A 543 41.28 33.93 30.27
CA ASN A 543 42.42 33.90 29.34
C ASN A 543 42.05 33.27 27.97
N GLU A 544 42.71 32.16 27.62
CA GLU A 544 42.52 31.38 26.39
C GLU A 544 41.38 30.33 26.50
N LYS A 545 40.55 30.43 27.54
CA LYS A 545 39.44 29.49 27.76
C LYS A 545 38.12 30.21 27.95
N ILE A 546 37.04 29.56 27.51
CA ILE A 546 35.67 29.91 27.84
C ILE A 546 35.13 28.84 28.79
N ILE A 547 34.72 29.29 29.97
CA ILE A 547 34.21 28.45 31.04
C ILE A 547 32.68 28.57 31.06
N LEU A 548 31.99 27.49 30.71
CA LEU A 548 30.54 27.38 30.87
C LEU A 548 30.21 26.83 32.26
N ARG A 549 29.33 27.50 32.98
CA ARG A 549 28.90 27.15 34.33
C ARG A 549 27.40 26.91 34.38
N SER A 550 27.01 25.86 35.09
CA SER A 550 25.64 25.62 35.53
C SER A 550 25.63 25.25 37.01
N SER A 551 24.43 25.05 37.55
CA SER A 551 24.22 24.53 38.91
C SER A 551 24.84 23.14 39.13
N TYR A 552 25.16 22.41 38.05
CA TYR A 552 25.54 21.01 38.10
C TYR A 552 26.95 20.72 37.57
N CYS A 553 27.51 21.59 36.73
CA CYS A 553 28.83 21.36 36.13
C CYS A 553 29.57 22.64 35.74
N GLN A 554 30.88 22.49 35.57
CA GLN A 554 31.74 23.44 34.88
C GLN A 554 32.38 22.74 33.67
N ILE A 555 32.27 23.34 32.48
CA ILE A 555 32.86 22.83 31.25
C ILE A 555 33.79 23.89 30.68
N GLU A 556 35.04 23.51 30.43
CA GLU A 556 36.03 24.35 29.79
C GLU A 556 36.07 24.08 28.28
N ILE A 557 36.09 25.16 27.52
CA ILE A 557 36.22 25.18 26.07
C ILE A 557 37.46 26.01 25.76
N GLU A 558 38.40 25.43 25.02
CA GLU A 558 39.55 26.18 24.50
C GLU A 558 39.03 27.23 23.50
N ALA A 559 39.40 28.49 23.74
CA ALA A 559 39.12 29.58 22.83
C ALA A 559 40.23 29.59 21.76
N GLU A 560 39.90 29.11 20.55
CA GLU A 560 40.74 29.33 19.37
C GLU A 560 40.59 30.76 18.85
#